data_AF-A0A388KT16-F1
#
_entry.id   AF-A0A388KT16-F1
#
_cell.length_a   1.000
_cell.length_b   1.000
_cell.length_c   1.000
_cell.angle_alpha   90.00
_cell.angle_beta   90.00
_cell.angle_gamma   90.00
#
_symmetry.space_group_name_H-M   'P 1'
#
loop_
_entity.id
_entity.type
_entity.pdbx_description
1 polymer ?
#
loop_
_entity_poly.entity_id
_entity_poly.type
_entity_poly.pdbx_seq_one_letter_code
_entity_poly.pdbx_strand_id
1 'polypeptide(L)'
;MSRLEQEHGSMMLLDFRNAFRGSILEKYHVVPLQLASLDTTTQRIDLHRFVTFLLWPGNASLLKSDQDAFIHRFVSAFPGLGDVSCYCAAAEMARELQVGVDESVEGIASMREDATGQRDRLPALAVQMIQLALSRPENAMSARMFQRSGRDVTHETDANLVQKMCDFCKLKYRKLCRHLEVDYPGWWYHCLTHLIDFDLVGIDGKHFPLRMVVWDPYLFSFEHGWFAEVRDRETGVLIAKADGDNRRYNGETLLKVVPKTGVGERYKPHGNVPTAQKTSGIFMHVVEDFLFYSIDNNCSMFSSKMDSQEVASLHDLREASFRRFREPCQHITFSGRSEFERLIPVAASLSYLHFDYGSAERVYRDFDSVVCHFGLRKSLLEDVLRGDLEQCQANCKRFQSIFKETCWEQLPEDLVMRILDLVVHPPRHIVSEPFKPQPGRTFGPDSDGNGCN
;
A
#
# COMPACT_ATOMS: atom_id res chain seq x y z
N MET A 1 -19.88 -10.82 28.80
CA MET A 1 -18.96 -10.85 27.64
C MET A 1 -19.71 -11.42 26.45
N SER A 2 -19.73 -10.70 25.35
CA SER A 2 -20.40 -11.14 24.13
C SER A 2 -19.55 -12.21 23.41
N ARG A 3 -20.18 -13.09 22.64
CA ARG A 3 -19.47 -14.13 21.85
C ARG A 3 -18.46 -13.52 20.86
N LEU A 4 -18.68 -12.26 20.46
CA LEU A 4 -17.75 -11.46 19.67
C LEU A 4 -16.47 -11.12 20.45
N GLU A 5 -16.54 -10.79 21.73
CA GLU A 5 -15.33 -10.53 22.55
C GLU A 5 -14.46 -11.79 22.72
N GLN A 6 -15.07 -12.98 22.76
CA GLN A 6 -14.34 -14.25 22.81
C GLN A 6 -13.65 -14.63 21.50
N GLU A 7 -14.20 -14.25 20.34
CA GLU A 7 -13.56 -14.49 19.03
C GLU A 7 -12.47 -13.47 18.69
N HIS A 8 -12.50 -12.27 19.28
CA HIS A 8 -11.47 -11.24 19.04
C HIS A 8 -10.22 -11.39 19.93
N GLY A 9 -10.29 -12.15 21.03
CA GLY A 9 -9.15 -12.36 21.94
C GLY A 9 -7.94 -13.07 21.32
N SER A 10 -8.11 -13.76 20.18
CA SER A 10 -7.02 -14.41 19.45
C SER A 10 -6.51 -13.63 18.23
N MET A 11 -6.95 -12.38 18.03
CA MET A 11 -6.53 -11.60 16.87
C MET A 11 -5.06 -11.19 17.01
N MET A 12 -4.22 -11.79 16.16
CA MET A 12 -2.81 -11.45 16.05
C MET A 12 -2.64 -10.27 15.12
N LEU A 13 -1.83 -9.30 15.54
CA LEU A 13 -1.60 -8.07 14.78
C LEU A 13 -0.15 -7.62 14.89
N LEU A 14 0.28 -6.66 14.05
CA LEU A 14 1.57 -6.01 14.19
C LEU A 14 1.41 -4.66 14.87
N ASP A 15 2.03 -4.50 16.03
CA ASP A 15 2.20 -3.21 16.68
C ASP A 15 3.47 -2.54 16.15
N PHE A 16 3.34 -1.48 15.36
CA PHE A 16 4.45 -0.74 14.76
C PHE A 16 5.50 -0.24 15.78
N ARG A 17 5.14 -0.10 17.07
CA ARG A 17 6.09 0.31 18.13
C ARG A 17 7.14 -0.76 18.44
N ASN A 18 6.78 -2.03 18.25
CA ASN A 18 7.56 -3.16 18.75
C ASN A 18 7.79 -4.27 17.71
N ALA A 19 6.98 -4.32 16.65
CA ALA A 19 6.99 -5.37 15.63
C ALA A 19 8.34 -5.52 14.92
N PHE A 20 9.09 -4.43 14.81
CA PHE A 20 10.33 -4.38 14.06
C PHE A 20 11.59 -4.72 14.88
N ARG A 21 11.47 -4.92 16.20
CA ARG A 21 12.63 -5.28 17.05
C ARG A 21 13.13 -6.68 16.70
N GLY A 22 14.41 -6.81 16.36
CA GLY A 22 15.05 -8.02 15.87
C GLY A 22 14.67 -8.41 14.44
N SER A 23 13.96 -7.54 13.71
CA SER A 23 13.55 -7.80 12.33
C SER A 23 14.68 -7.57 11.33
N ILE A 24 14.46 -8.02 10.09
CA ILE A 24 15.36 -7.71 8.96
C ILE A 24 15.48 -6.19 8.75
N LEU A 25 14.41 -5.43 8.97
CA LEU A 25 14.44 -3.97 8.82
C LEU A 25 15.38 -3.33 9.84
N GLU A 26 15.35 -3.80 11.11
CA GLU A 26 16.28 -3.35 12.14
C GLU A 26 17.74 -3.80 11.85
N LYS A 27 17.95 -5.02 11.34
CA LYS A 27 19.28 -5.50 10.86
C LYS A 27 19.89 -4.53 9.84
N TYR A 28 19.06 -3.93 9.00
CA TYR A 28 19.45 -2.95 7.98
C TYR A 28 19.23 -1.49 8.41
N HIS A 29 19.08 -1.23 9.71
CA HIS A 29 19.02 0.11 10.28
C HIS A 29 17.85 0.97 9.77
N VAL A 30 16.77 0.32 9.32
CA VAL A 30 15.52 0.96 8.91
C VAL A 30 14.54 0.88 10.08
N VAL A 31 14.08 2.04 10.55
CA VAL A 31 13.06 2.16 11.60
C VAL A 31 11.74 2.62 10.96
N PRO A 32 10.77 1.73 10.76
CA PRO A 32 9.48 2.10 10.20
C PRO A 32 8.67 2.92 11.20
N LEU A 33 8.05 3.99 10.73
CA LEU A 33 7.21 4.87 11.55
C LEU A 33 5.76 4.83 11.10
N GLN A 34 5.53 4.91 9.79
CA GLN A 34 4.22 4.89 9.18
C GLN A 34 4.24 4.15 7.84
N LEU A 35 3.16 3.46 7.55
CA LEU A 35 2.84 2.94 6.23
C LEU A 35 1.39 3.34 5.91
N ALA A 36 1.19 4.07 4.83
CA ALA A 36 -0.11 4.28 4.23
C ALA A 36 -0.12 3.66 2.83
N SER A 37 -1.22 3.03 2.45
CA SER A 37 -1.39 2.37 1.17
C SER A 37 -2.69 2.82 0.55
N LEU A 38 -2.59 3.27 -0.69
CA LEU A 38 -3.71 3.58 -1.56
C LEU A 38 -3.74 2.53 -2.66
N ASP A 39 -4.78 1.72 -2.63
CA ASP A 39 -5.07 0.64 -3.53
C ASP A 39 -6.33 0.98 -4.35
N THR A 40 -6.12 1.64 -5.49
CA THR A 40 -7.22 2.00 -6.41
C THR A 40 -7.56 0.87 -7.38
N THR A 41 -6.66 -0.10 -7.50
CA THR A 41 -6.96 -1.53 -7.44
C THR A 41 -8.39 -1.96 -7.76
N THR A 42 -8.88 -1.91 -9.00
CA THR A 42 -10.30 -2.24 -9.28
C THR A 42 -10.69 -3.64 -8.82
N GLN A 43 -9.76 -4.57 -8.54
CA GLN A 43 -10.10 -5.93 -8.17
C GLN A 43 -10.70 -6.06 -6.75
N ARG A 44 -10.43 -5.15 -5.80
CA ARG A 44 -11.03 -5.24 -4.45
C ARG A 44 -12.54 -5.01 -4.42
N ILE A 45 -13.04 -4.25 -5.39
CA ILE A 45 -14.43 -3.81 -5.50
C ILE A 45 -15.03 -4.24 -6.86
N ASP A 46 -14.26 -4.94 -7.68
CA ASP A 46 -14.52 -5.18 -9.10
C ASP A 46 -15.18 -3.98 -9.80
N LEU A 47 -14.62 -2.79 -9.57
CA LEU A 47 -15.22 -1.54 -10.04
C LEU A 47 -15.35 -1.55 -11.58
N HIS A 48 -14.43 -2.24 -12.27
CA HIS A 48 -14.52 -2.44 -13.70
C HIS A 48 -15.80 -3.19 -14.09
N ARG A 49 -16.11 -4.35 -13.46
CA ARG A 49 -17.37 -5.06 -13.73
C ARG A 49 -18.58 -4.27 -13.26
N PHE A 50 -18.48 -3.56 -12.14
CA PHE A 50 -19.55 -2.69 -11.66
C PHE A 50 -19.92 -1.61 -12.68
N VAL A 51 -18.94 -0.86 -13.17
CA VAL A 51 -19.14 0.19 -14.19
C VAL A 51 -19.60 -0.45 -15.51
N THR A 52 -19.03 -1.59 -15.91
CA THR A 52 -19.47 -2.33 -17.11
C THR A 52 -20.94 -2.72 -17.01
N PHE A 53 -21.36 -3.26 -15.86
CA PHE A 53 -22.74 -3.64 -15.60
C PHE A 53 -23.67 -2.43 -15.55
N LEU A 54 -23.22 -1.33 -14.95
CA LEU A 54 -23.99 -0.08 -14.94
C LEU A 54 -24.31 0.43 -16.35
N LEU A 55 -23.40 0.22 -17.30
CA LEU A 55 -23.59 0.59 -18.71
C LEU A 55 -24.45 -0.40 -19.51
N TRP A 56 -24.91 -1.51 -18.93
CA TRP A 56 -25.84 -2.40 -19.62
C TRP A 56 -27.23 -1.76 -19.77
N PRO A 57 -27.99 -2.08 -20.83
CA PRO A 57 -29.31 -1.50 -21.06
C PRO A 57 -30.25 -1.67 -19.86
N GLY A 58 -30.85 -0.55 -19.41
CA GLY A 58 -31.79 -0.51 -18.30
C GLY A 58 -31.17 -0.54 -16.90
N ASN A 59 -29.87 -0.81 -16.76
CA ASN A 59 -29.23 -0.91 -15.45
C ASN A 59 -29.00 0.45 -14.78
N ALA A 60 -28.68 1.50 -15.55
CA ALA A 60 -28.64 2.86 -15.01
C ALA A 60 -30.02 3.31 -14.50
N SER A 61 -31.08 3.06 -15.28
CA SER A 61 -32.47 3.34 -14.86
C SER A 61 -32.86 2.54 -13.62
N LEU A 62 -32.47 1.26 -13.56
CA LEU A 62 -32.69 0.39 -12.41
C LEU A 62 -31.97 0.94 -11.16
N LEU A 63 -30.70 1.35 -11.27
CA LEU A 63 -29.97 1.98 -10.17
C LEU A 63 -30.68 3.24 -9.64
N LYS A 64 -31.26 4.04 -10.54
CA LYS A 64 -32.02 5.25 -10.17
C LYS A 64 -33.34 4.91 -9.47
N SER A 65 -34.10 3.94 -9.99
CA SER A 65 -35.43 3.61 -9.49
C SER A 65 -35.43 2.69 -8.26
N ASP A 66 -34.49 1.75 -8.21
CA ASP A 66 -34.42 0.68 -7.21
C ASP A 66 -32.96 0.19 -7.07
N GLN A 67 -32.24 0.83 -6.14
CA GLN A 67 -30.84 0.51 -5.86
C GLN A 67 -30.67 -0.93 -5.38
N ASP A 68 -31.56 -1.45 -4.56
CA ASP A 68 -31.44 -2.81 -4.00
C ASP A 68 -31.64 -3.86 -5.09
N ALA A 69 -32.61 -3.68 -5.98
CA ALA A 69 -32.78 -4.54 -7.14
C ALA A 69 -31.58 -4.48 -8.08
N PHE A 70 -30.98 -3.30 -8.28
CA PHE A 70 -29.74 -3.17 -9.05
C PHE A 70 -28.59 -3.97 -8.41
N ILE A 71 -28.36 -3.82 -7.10
CA ILE A 71 -27.29 -4.53 -6.38
C ILE A 71 -27.52 -6.04 -6.42
N HIS A 72 -28.74 -6.50 -6.14
CA HIS A 72 -29.09 -7.90 -6.21
C HIS A 72 -28.84 -8.48 -7.61
N ARG A 73 -29.23 -7.75 -8.66
CA ARG A 73 -28.97 -8.14 -10.05
C ARG A 73 -27.48 -8.16 -10.38
N PHE A 74 -26.70 -7.21 -9.89
CA PHE A 74 -25.25 -7.19 -10.06
C PHE A 74 -24.59 -8.41 -9.39
N VAL A 75 -24.89 -8.66 -8.12
CA VAL A 75 -24.35 -9.80 -7.37
C VAL A 75 -24.76 -11.13 -8.02
N SER A 76 -25.98 -11.23 -8.53
CA SER A 76 -26.45 -12.40 -9.26
C SER A 76 -25.72 -12.61 -10.59
N ALA A 77 -25.40 -11.53 -11.30
CA ALA A 77 -24.66 -11.58 -12.56
C ALA A 77 -23.18 -11.93 -12.35
N PHE A 78 -22.63 -11.63 -11.18
CA PHE A 78 -21.24 -11.89 -10.84
C PHE A 78 -21.11 -12.54 -9.45
N PRO A 79 -21.50 -13.83 -9.33
CA PRO A 79 -21.45 -14.54 -8.06
C PRO A 79 -20.01 -14.68 -7.55
N GLY A 80 -19.83 -14.58 -6.24
CA GLY A 80 -18.53 -14.73 -5.59
C GLY A 80 -17.65 -13.49 -5.62
N LEU A 81 -18.17 -12.34 -6.08
CA LEU A 81 -17.43 -11.08 -5.99
C LEU A 81 -17.70 -10.37 -4.67
N GLY A 82 -16.61 -10.03 -3.98
CA GLY A 82 -16.52 -8.97 -2.98
C GLY A 82 -17.51 -9.03 -1.81
N ASP A 83 -17.57 -7.91 -1.09
CA ASP A 83 -18.53 -7.66 -0.03
C ASP A 83 -19.66 -6.79 -0.59
N VAL A 84 -20.92 -7.18 -0.33
CA VAL A 84 -22.12 -6.47 -0.77
C VAL A 84 -22.09 -5.00 -0.35
N SER A 85 -21.54 -4.70 0.84
CA SER A 85 -21.38 -3.33 1.34
C SER A 85 -20.64 -2.41 0.37
N CYS A 86 -19.69 -2.95 -0.39
CA CYS A 86 -18.88 -2.20 -1.33
C CYS A 86 -19.65 -1.86 -2.60
N TYR A 87 -20.53 -2.76 -3.03
CA TYR A 87 -21.41 -2.51 -4.17
C TYR A 87 -22.47 -1.49 -3.82
N CYS A 88 -23.03 -1.53 -2.61
CA CYS A 88 -23.93 -0.48 -2.12
C CYS A 88 -23.24 0.89 -2.17
N ALA A 89 -22.02 1.00 -1.63
CA ALA A 89 -21.25 2.24 -1.69
C ALA A 89 -20.95 2.67 -3.15
N ALA A 90 -20.60 1.73 -4.03
CA ALA A 90 -20.39 2.00 -5.45
C ALA A 90 -21.66 2.52 -6.14
N ALA A 91 -22.82 1.93 -5.82
CA ALA A 91 -24.12 2.33 -6.35
C ALA A 91 -24.53 3.73 -5.90
N GLU A 92 -24.34 4.06 -4.62
CA GLU A 92 -24.58 5.41 -4.10
C GLU A 92 -23.75 6.46 -4.85
N MET A 93 -22.46 6.18 -5.03
CA MET A 93 -21.57 7.08 -5.77
C MET A 93 -21.94 7.20 -7.24
N ALA A 94 -22.26 6.08 -7.90
CA ALA A 94 -22.71 6.10 -9.29
C ALA A 94 -24.01 6.90 -9.45
N ARG A 95 -24.96 6.78 -8.50
CA ARG A 95 -26.20 7.55 -8.51
C ARG A 95 -25.94 9.04 -8.35
N GLU A 96 -25.04 9.43 -7.46
CA GLU A 96 -24.67 10.83 -7.27
C GLU A 96 -23.99 11.42 -8.51
N LEU A 97 -23.08 10.69 -9.14
CA LEU A 97 -22.46 11.11 -10.39
C LEU A 97 -23.50 11.26 -11.51
N GLN A 98 -24.58 10.47 -11.50
CA GLN A 98 -25.69 10.61 -12.44
C GLN A 98 -26.58 11.82 -12.18
N VAL A 99 -26.71 12.29 -10.93
CA VAL A 99 -27.48 13.49 -10.58
C VAL A 99 -26.86 14.78 -11.15
N GLY A 100 -25.58 14.74 -11.55
CA GLY A 100 -24.93 15.84 -12.28
C GLY A 100 -24.97 15.73 -13.81
N VAL A 101 -25.51 14.63 -14.36
CA VAL A 101 -25.36 14.25 -15.78
C VAL A 101 -26.73 13.89 -16.37
N ASP A 102 -27.70 14.78 -16.22
CA ASP A 102 -29.09 14.53 -16.61
C ASP A 102 -29.35 14.42 -18.12
N GLU A 103 -28.36 14.68 -18.99
CA GLU A 103 -28.54 14.57 -20.46
C GLU A 103 -27.61 13.55 -21.15
N SER A 104 -26.56 13.02 -20.50
CA SER A 104 -25.58 12.20 -21.22
C SER A 104 -25.75 10.68 -21.05
N VAL A 105 -26.34 10.17 -19.97
CA VAL A 105 -26.36 8.71 -19.71
C VAL A 105 -27.32 7.95 -20.64
N GLU A 106 -28.45 8.54 -21.01
CA GLU A 106 -29.34 7.96 -22.03
C GLU A 106 -28.83 8.19 -23.45
N GLY A 107 -28.15 9.32 -23.71
CA GLY A 107 -27.36 9.53 -24.94
C GLY A 107 -26.16 8.57 -25.08
N ILE A 108 -25.65 8.07 -23.95
CA ILE A 108 -24.56 7.07 -23.90
C ILE A 108 -25.07 5.68 -24.29
N ALA A 109 -26.33 5.34 -23.98
CA ALA A 109 -26.93 4.04 -24.31
C ALA A 109 -27.39 3.92 -25.77
N SER A 110 -27.68 5.05 -26.44
CA SER A 110 -28.19 5.07 -27.83
C SER A 110 -27.09 5.04 -28.91
N MET A 111 -25.83 5.32 -28.59
CA MET A 111 -24.69 5.32 -29.55
C MET A 111 -24.01 3.95 -29.65
N ARG A 112 -24.79 2.89 -29.87
CA ARG A 112 -24.34 1.49 -29.82
C ARG A 112 -23.51 1.03 -31.04
N GLU A 113 -23.34 1.89 -32.06
CA GLU A 113 -22.74 1.48 -33.34
C GLU A 113 -21.23 1.79 -33.49
N ASP A 114 -20.67 2.70 -32.70
CA ASP A 114 -19.22 2.97 -32.72
C ASP A 114 -18.51 2.29 -31.54
N ALA A 115 -18.06 1.05 -31.76
CA ALA A 115 -17.30 0.24 -30.79
C ALA A 115 -16.04 0.93 -30.23
N THR A 116 -15.58 2.01 -30.87
CA THR A 116 -14.45 2.84 -30.44
C THR A 116 -14.81 3.77 -29.28
N GLY A 117 -16.03 4.35 -29.25
CA GLY A 117 -16.43 5.32 -28.23
C GLY A 117 -16.71 4.74 -26.84
N GLN A 118 -16.99 3.43 -26.75
CA GLN A 118 -17.28 2.76 -25.48
C GLN A 118 -16.00 2.48 -24.65
N ARG A 119 -14.84 2.36 -25.31
CA ARG A 119 -13.55 2.06 -24.64
C ARG A 119 -13.05 3.22 -23.77
N ASP A 120 -13.31 4.46 -24.14
CA ASP A 120 -12.78 5.63 -23.42
C ASP A 120 -13.66 6.07 -22.24
N ARG A 121 -14.93 5.65 -22.21
CA ARG A 121 -15.93 6.08 -21.21
C ARG A 121 -15.88 5.28 -19.91
N LEU A 122 -15.64 3.96 -20.00
CA LEU A 122 -15.52 3.06 -18.85
C LEU A 122 -14.45 3.56 -17.85
N PRO A 123 -13.23 3.88 -18.31
CA PRO A 123 -12.19 4.41 -17.44
C PRO A 123 -12.57 5.76 -16.80
N ALA A 124 -13.20 6.66 -17.55
CA ALA A 124 -13.56 7.99 -17.05
C ALA A 124 -14.57 7.94 -15.89
N LEU A 125 -15.59 7.07 -15.98
CA LEU A 125 -16.56 6.89 -14.90
C LEU A 125 -15.91 6.21 -13.68
N ALA A 126 -15.08 5.18 -13.89
CA ALA A 126 -14.33 4.54 -12.82
C ALA A 126 -13.41 5.53 -12.09
N VAL A 127 -12.70 6.39 -12.83
CA VAL A 127 -11.91 7.50 -12.27
C VAL A 127 -12.78 8.38 -11.37
N GLN A 128 -13.94 8.84 -11.85
CA GLN A 128 -14.79 9.75 -11.09
C GLN A 128 -15.32 9.09 -9.82
N MET A 129 -15.72 7.82 -9.89
CA MET A 129 -16.14 7.06 -8.72
C MET A 129 -15.03 6.93 -7.68
N ILE A 130 -13.80 6.67 -8.11
CA ILE A 130 -12.64 6.61 -7.21
C ILE A 130 -12.36 7.99 -6.61
N GLN A 131 -12.39 9.06 -7.40
CA GLN A 131 -12.20 10.42 -6.90
C GLN A 131 -13.27 10.80 -5.87
N LEU A 132 -14.53 10.41 -6.09
CA LEU A 132 -15.63 10.64 -5.17
C LEU A 132 -15.49 9.79 -3.90
N ALA A 133 -15.04 8.53 -4.02
CA ALA A 133 -14.77 7.69 -2.86
C ALA A 133 -13.66 8.29 -1.98
N LEU A 134 -12.58 8.74 -2.62
CA LEU A 134 -11.41 9.30 -1.96
C LEU A 134 -11.65 10.68 -1.36
N SER A 135 -12.65 11.43 -1.82
CA SER A 135 -13.08 12.68 -1.19
C SER A 135 -13.96 12.48 0.04
N ARG A 136 -14.39 11.23 0.32
CA ARG A 136 -15.29 10.84 1.41
C ARG A 136 -14.68 9.77 2.30
N PRO A 137 -13.90 10.16 3.33
CA PRO A 137 -13.22 9.20 4.20
C PRO A 137 -14.20 8.25 4.94
N GLU A 138 -15.44 8.66 5.16
CA GLU A 138 -16.51 7.86 5.76
C GLU A 138 -17.10 6.78 4.83
N ASN A 139 -16.79 6.82 3.53
CA ASN A 139 -17.32 5.86 2.57
C ASN A 139 -16.60 4.50 2.73
N ALA A 140 -17.38 3.41 2.80
CA ALA A 140 -16.85 2.05 2.90
C ALA A 140 -15.84 1.68 1.79
N MET A 141 -16.00 2.26 0.59
CA MET A 141 -15.05 2.13 -0.51
C MET A 141 -13.71 2.79 -0.17
N SER A 142 -13.73 3.99 0.41
CA SER A 142 -12.52 4.71 0.84
C SER A 142 -11.75 3.91 1.87
N ALA A 143 -12.44 3.35 2.88
CA ALA A 143 -11.84 2.51 3.92
C ALA A 143 -11.19 1.22 3.37
N ARG A 144 -11.62 0.72 2.20
CA ARG A 144 -11.01 -0.45 1.53
C ARG A 144 -9.89 -0.09 0.57
N MET A 145 -9.96 1.09 -0.04
CA MET A 145 -8.92 1.62 -0.93
C MET A 145 -7.75 2.19 -0.15
N PHE A 146 -7.98 2.79 1.01
CA PHE A 146 -6.95 3.43 1.80
C PHE A 146 -6.76 2.74 3.15
N GLN A 147 -5.53 2.35 3.43
CA GLN A 147 -5.13 1.78 4.72
C GLN A 147 -3.96 2.58 5.26
N ARG A 148 -3.92 2.77 6.58
CA ARG A 148 -2.82 3.46 7.25
C ARG A 148 -2.51 2.79 8.58
N SER A 149 -1.22 2.58 8.80
CA SER A 149 -0.67 1.96 10.00
C SER A 149 0.58 2.71 10.46
N GLY A 150 0.89 2.60 11.74
CA GLY A 150 1.99 3.31 12.37
C GLY A 150 1.60 4.67 12.98
N ARG A 151 2.62 5.42 13.37
CA ARG A 151 2.49 6.73 13.99
C ARG A 151 2.40 7.81 12.92
N ASP A 152 1.41 8.69 13.06
CA ASP A 152 1.38 9.94 12.32
C ASP A 152 2.46 10.89 12.82
N VAL A 153 3.53 11.01 12.03
CA VAL A 153 4.69 11.86 12.36
C VAL A 153 4.62 13.25 11.72
N THR A 154 3.65 13.48 10.83
CA THR A 154 3.46 14.75 10.11
C THR A 154 2.12 15.41 10.38
N HIS A 155 1.25 14.76 11.16
CA HIS A 155 -0.09 15.22 11.49
C HIS A 155 -0.94 15.46 10.25
N GLU A 156 -0.85 14.56 9.27
CA GLU A 156 -1.60 14.65 8.02
C GLU A 156 -2.90 13.87 8.07
N THR A 157 -3.97 14.47 7.54
CA THR A 157 -5.23 13.78 7.34
C THR A 157 -5.11 12.70 6.26
N ASP A 158 -5.97 11.69 6.33
CA ASP A 158 -5.99 10.62 5.32
C ASP A 158 -6.32 11.16 3.93
N ALA A 159 -7.23 12.14 3.83
CA ALA A 159 -7.52 12.85 2.58
C ALA A 159 -6.27 13.50 1.96
N ASN A 160 -5.40 14.12 2.77
CA ASN A 160 -4.16 14.72 2.29
C ASN A 160 -3.19 13.65 1.77
N LEU A 161 -3.06 12.52 2.47
CA LEU A 161 -2.18 11.42 2.05
C LEU A 161 -2.68 10.77 0.77
N VAL A 162 -3.98 10.50 0.68
CA VAL A 162 -4.65 9.98 -0.51
C VAL A 162 -4.41 10.88 -1.72
N GLN A 163 -4.65 12.19 -1.57
CA GLN A 163 -4.42 13.16 -2.66
C GLN A 163 -2.96 13.15 -3.12
N LYS A 164 -1.99 13.17 -2.19
CA LYS A 164 -0.56 13.10 -2.51
C LYS A 164 -0.19 11.83 -3.27
N MET A 165 -0.71 10.68 -2.85
CA MET A 165 -0.49 9.41 -3.53
C MET A 165 -1.11 9.43 -4.93
N CYS A 166 -2.36 9.89 -5.09
CA CYS A 166 -2.99 10.04 -6.39
C CYS A 166 -2.19 10.95 -7.35
N ASP A 167 -1.72 12.10 -6.86
CA ASP A 167 -0.95 13.05 -7.68
C ASP A 167 0.38 12.44 -8.12
N PHE A 168 1.03 11.69 -7.22
CA PHE A 168 2.22 10.92 -7.54
C PHE A 168 1.93 9.87 -8.63
N CYS A 169 0.89 9.05 -8.47
CA CYS A 169 0.47 8.06 -9.49
C CYS A 169 0.25 8.72 -10.84
N LYS A 170 -0.57 9.78 -10.89
CA LYS A 170 -0.92 10.50 -12.12
C LYS A 170 0.33 11.05 -12.80
N LEU A 171 1.27 11.61 -12.03
CA LEU A 171 2.52 12.13 -12.56
C LEU A 171 3.37 11.02 -13.20
N LYS A 172 3.56 9.88 -12.51
CA LYS A 172 4.38 8.78 -13.01
C LYS A 172 3.69 8.04 -14.17
N TYR A 173 2.38 7.85 -14.10
CA TYR A 173 1.58 7.29 -15.18
C TYR A 173 1.65 8.14 -16.44
N ARG A 174 1.48 9.46 -16.36
CA ARG A 174 1.66 10.35 -17.52
C ARG A 174 3.05 10.23 -18.13
N LYS A 175 4.09 10.09 -17.30
CA LYS A 175 5.46 9.86 -17.79
C LYS A 175 5.55 8.54 -18.57
N LEU A 176 4.96 7.47 -18.03
CA LEU A 176 4.90 6.15 -18.66
C LEU A 176 4.19 6.21 -20.03
N CYS A 177 3.01 6.83 -20.09
CA CYS A 177 2.17 6.88 -21.28
C CYS A 177 2.75 7.70 -22.43
N ARG A 178 3.51 8.77 -22.14
CA ARG A 178 4.21 9.55 -23.18
C ARG A 178 5.06 8.68 -24.09
N HIS A 179 5.49 7.52 -23.61
CA HIS A 179 6.36 6.64 -24.35
C HIS A 179 5.64 5.43 -24.96
N LEU A 180 4.41 5.13 -24.54
CA LEU A 180 3.66 3.98 -25.06
C LEU A 180 2.90 4.31 -26.34
N GLU A 181 2.83 5.58 -26.76
CA GLU A 181 1.98 6.05 -27.88
C GLU A 181 0.50 5.66 -27.76
N VAL A 182 0.11 5.15 -26.59
CA VAL A 182 -1.24 4.75 -26.27
C VAL A 182 -1.74 5.63 -25.14
N ASP A 183 -2.63 6.54 -25.48
CA ASP A 183 -3.43 7.27 -24.50
C ASP A 183 -4.58 6.34 -24.10
N TYR A 184 -4.36 5.53 -23.06
CA TYR A 184 -5.45 4.81 -22.41
C TYR A 184 -5.95 5.69 -21.26
N PRO A 185 -6.92 6.60 -21.51
CA PRO A 185 -7.43 7.46 -20.45
C PRO A 185 -7.89 6.59 -19.29
N GLY A 186 -7.48 6.97 -18.08
CA GLY A 186 -7.96 6.39 -16.84
C GLY A 186 -7.09 5.31 -16.22
N TRP A 187 -6.21 4.58 -16.91
CA TRP A 187 -5.56 3.41 -16.27
C TRP A 187 -4.76 3.71 -14.99
N TRP A 188 -4.37 4.96 -14.71
CA TRP A 188 -3.84 5.38 -13.40
C TRP A 188 -4.75 5.04 -12.20
N TYR A 189 -6.00 4.62 -12.38
CA TYR A 189 -6.80 4.08 -11.29
C TYR A 189 -6.54 2.62 -10.93
N HIS A 190 -5.67 1.87 -11.61
CA HIS A 190 -5.19 0.57 -11.09
C HIS A 190 -3.84 0.72 -10.39
N CYS A 191 -3.71 1.75 -9.55
CA CYS A 191 -2.46 2.05 -8.88
C CYS A 191 -2.47 1.47 -7.47
N LEU A 192 -1.42 0.72 -7.16
CA LEU A 192 -1.04 0.42 -5.79
C LEU A 192 0.10 1.35 -5.41
N THR A 193 -0.17 2.26 -4.48
CA THR A 193 0.77 3.29 -4.07
C THR A 193 0.91 3.28 -2.57
N HIS A 194 2.14 3.39 -2.10
CA HIS A 194 2.48 3.38 -0.69
C HIS A 194 3.16 4.68 -0.33
N LEU A 195 2.83 5.22 0.84
CA LEU A 195 3.56 6.28 1.51
C LEU A 195 4.16 5.70 2.79
N ILE A 196 5.48 5.77 2.90
CA ILE A 196 6.25 5.14 3.96
C ILE A 196 7.05 6.22 4.67
N ASP A 197 6.77 6.43 5.95
CA ASP A 197 7.64 7.20 6.83
C ASP A 197 8.54 6.25 7.58
N PHE A 198 9.84 6.50 7.51
CA PHE A 198 10.86 5.70 8.18
C PHE A 198 12.05 6.58 8.52
N ASP A 199 12.86 6.11 9.46
CA ASP A 199 14.15 6.69 9.74
C ASP A 199 15.24 5.71 9.34
N LEU A 200 16.34 6.22 8.78
CA LEU A 200 17.59 5.47 8.73
C LEU A 200 18.42 5.84 9.95
N VAL A 201 18.90 4.84 10.68
CA VAL A 201 19.75 5.05 11.85
C VAL A 201 21.20 4.96 11.41
N GLY A 202 21.98 6.03 11.58
CA GLY A 202 23.42 6.01 11.29
C GLY A 202 24.22 5.24 12.34
N ILE A 203 25.49 4.96 12.05
CA ILE A 203 26.42 4.31 13.00
C ILE A 203 26.60 5.09 14.30
N ASP A 204 26.35 6.41 14.28
CA ASP A 204 26.36 7.27 15.46
C ASP A 204 25.02 7.31 16.21
N GLY A 205 24.08 6.43 15.86
CA GLY A 205 22.75 6.34 16.47
C GLY A 205 21.81 7.47 16.10
N LYS A 206 22.21 8.41 15.23
CA LYS A 206 21.35 9.50 14.79
C LYS A 206 20.35 9.03 13.75
N HIS A 207 19.13 9.52 13.87
CA HIS A 207 18.05 9.25 12.93
C HIS A 207 18.12 10.25 11.77
N PHE A 208 18.03 9.73 10.54
CA PHE A 208 17.77 10.51 9.35
C PHE A 208 16.31 10.30 8.91
N PRO A 209 15.42 11.28 9.18
CA PRO A 209 14.00 11.12 8.95
C PRO A 209 13.64 11.25 7.46
N LEU A 210 13.06 10.20 6.91
CA LEU A 210 12.70 10.10 5.50
C LEU A 210 11.22 9.82 5.32
N ARG A 211 10.73 10.24 4.16
CA ARG A 211 9.43 9.89 3.62
C ARG A 211 9.62 9.39 2.21
N MET A 212 9.00 8.26 1.89
CA MET A 212 9.01 7.70 0.55
C MET A 212 7.59 7.53 0.03
N VAL A 213 7.34 7.98 -1.19
CA VAL A 213 6.14 7.60 -1.94
C VAL A 213 6.56 6.61 -3.00
N VAL A 214 6.01 5.40 -2.97
CA VAL A 214 6.29 4.28 -3.87
C VAL A 214 5.06 4.02 -4.73
N TRP A 215 5.24 3.84 -6.03
CA TRP A 215 4.20 3.35 -6.93
C TRP A 215 4.71 2.11 -7.66
N ASP A 216 3.92 1.05 -7.57
CA ASP A 216 4.16 -0.18 -8.30
C ASP A 216 3.16 -0.33 -9.47
N PRO A 217 3.61 -0.19 -10.74
CA PRO A 217 2.76 -0.41 -11.92
C PRO A 217 2.51 -1.89 -12.27
N TYR A 218 2.77 -2.85 -11.37
CA TYR A 218 2.75 -4.29 -11.67
C TYR A 218 1.56 -4.79 -12.49
N LEU A 219 0.35 -4.27 -12.25
CA LEU A 219 -0.84 -4.70 -12.97
C LEU A 219 -0.88 -4.29 -14.45
N PHE A 220 -0.02 -3.37 -14.89
CA PHE A 220 -0.07 -2.80 -16.24
C PHE A 220 0.93 -3.41 -17.20
N SER A 221 2.13 -3.70 -16.69
CA SER A 221 3.23 -4.08 -17.56
C SER A 221 4.36 -4.65 -16.72
N PHE A 222 4.76 -5.85 -17.13
CA PHE A 222 5.97 -6.51 -16.68
C PHE A 222 7.24 -5.76 -17.10
N GLU A 223 7.16 -4.91 -18.13
CA GLU A 223 8.30 -4.24 -18.75
C GLU A 223 8.83 -3.05 -17.93
N HIS A 224 8.14 -2.67 -16.86
CA HIS A 224 8.48 -1.49 -16.06
C HIS A 224 8.82 -1.86 -14.63
N GLY A 225 9.84 -1.21 -14.08
CA GLY A 225 10.20 -1.28 -12.68
C GLY A 225 9.18 -0.56 -11.78
N TRP A 226 9.54 -0.36 -10.53
CA TRP A 226 8.77 0.46 -9.59
C TRP A 226 9.30 1.90 -9.56
N PHE A 227 8.44 2.82 -9.14
CA PHE A 227 8.78 4.23 -9.02
C PHE A 227 8.78 4.64 -7.57
N ALA A 228 9.69 5.51 -7.17
CA ALA A 228 9.62 6.14 -5.85
C ALA A 228 10.27 7.51 -5.82
N GLU A 229 9.80 8.35 -4.90
CA GLU A 229 10.49 9.55 -4.45
C GLU A 229 10.71 9.49 -2.95
N VAL A 230 11.97 9.64 -2.54
CA VAL A 230 12.39 9.68 -1.14
C VAL A 230 12.78 11.12 -0.81
N ARG A 231 12.12 11.69 0.18
CA ARG A 231 12.33 13.06 0.65
C ARG A 231 12.77 13.05 2.11
N ASP A 232 13.61 14.00 2.47
CA ASP A 232 13.84 14.34 3.86
C ASP A 232 12.53 14.86 4.44
N ARG A 233 12.05 14.23 5.51
CA ARG A 233 10.74 14.51 6.09
C ARG A 233 10.68 15.87 6.78
N GLU A 234 11.81 16.38 7.26
CA GLU A 234 11.90 17.68 7.93
C GLU A 234 12.03 18.83 6.94
N THR A 235 12.81 18.64 5.87
CA THR A 235 13.11 19.71 4.92
C THR A 235 12.31 19.64 3.62
N GLY A 236 11.66 18.51 3.33
CA GLY A 236 10.94 18.26 2.07
C GLY A 236 11.83 18.06 0.84
N VAL A 237 13.15 18.17 1.02
CA VAL A 237 14.15 18.05 -0.07
C VAL A 237 14.12 16.64 -0.64
N LEU A 238 14.12 16.53 -1.97
CA LEU A 238 14.23 15.24 -2.66
C LEU A 238 15.64 14.67 -2.47
N ILE A 239 15.73 13.51 -1.83
CA ILE A 239 16.99 12.84 -1.51
C ILE A 239 17.29 11.74 -2.52
N ALA A 240 16.30 10.92 -2.87
CA ALA A 240 16.48 9.86 -3.85
C ALA A 240 15.22 9.63 -4.69
N LYS A 241 15.42 8.98 -5.84
CA LYS A 241 14.36 8.59 -6.76
C LYS A 241 14.63 7.18 -7.28
N ALA A 242 13.59 6.35 -7.29
CA ALA A 242 13.54 5.11 -8.07
C ALA A 242 12.75 5.38 -9.35
N ASP A 243 13.32 5.04 -10.51
CA ASP A 243 12.71 5.25 -11.83
C ASP A 243 12.58 3.92 -12.57
N GLY A 244 11.36 3.38 -12.60
CA GLY A 244 11.02 2.12 -13.28
C GLY A 244 10.80 2.26 -14.79
N ASP A 245 10.95 3.45 -15.35
CA ASP A 245 10.86 3.73 -16.78
C ASP A 245 12.23 3.54 -17.45
N ASN A 246 12.89 2.41 -17.16
CA ASN A 246 14.18 2.06 -17.76
C ASN A 246 14.01 0.98 -18.83
N ARG A 247 13.57 1.42 -20.02
CA ARG A 247 13.34 0.57 -21.19
C ARG A 247 14.57 -0.18 -21.69
N ARG A 248 15.77 0.23 -21.29
CA ARG A 248 16.99 -0.44 -21.75
C ARG A 248 17.09 -1.87 -21.24
N TYR A 249 16.38 -2.22 -20.15
CA TYR A 249 16.62 -3.47 -19.42
C TYR A 249 15.33 -4.07 -18.80
N ASN A 250 14.28 -4.29 -19.60
CA ASN A 250 13.10 -5.12 -19.28
C ASN A 250 12.68 -5.16 -17.79
N GLY A 251 12.07 -4.08 -17.28
CA GLY A 251 11.58 -4.04 -15.90
C GLY A 251 12.57 -3.57 -14.84
N GLU A 252 13.74 -3.04 -15.24
CA GLU A 252 14.72 -2.46 -14.32
C GLU A 252 14.18 -1.22 -13.59
N THR A 253 14.51 -1.13 -12.30
CA THR A 253 14.36 0.11 -11.52
C THR A 253 15.71 0.79 -11.33
N LEU A 254 15.87 2.00 -11.86
CA LEU A 254 17.08 2.79 -11.66
C LEU A 254 16.94 3.67 -10.41
N LEU A 255 17.72 3.37 -9.38
CA LEU A 255 17.80 4.14 -8.15
C LEU A 255 18.90 5.21 -8.24
N LYS A 256 18.54 6.45 -7.89
CA LYS A 256 19.41 7.62 -7.93
C LYS A 256 19.29 8.47 -6.67
N VAL A 257 20.42 8.85 -6.07
CA VAL A 257 20.48 9.87 -5.00
C VAL A 257 20.70 11.25 -5.63
N VAL A 258 19.79 12.21 -5.39
CA VAL A 258 19.65 13.46 -6.18
C VAL A 258 20.52 14.62 -5.63
N PRO A 259 20.80 14.73 -4.31
CA PRO A 259 21.89 15.54 -3.78
C PRO A 259 22.81 14.73 -2.85
N LYS A 260 24.08 14.53 -3.25
CA LYS A 260 25.04 13.76 -2.43
C LYS A 260 25.48 14.49 -1.15
N THR A 261 25.50 15.82 -1.15
CA THR A 261 26.08 16.62 -0.05
C THR A 261 25.25 16.52 1.23
N GLY A 262 23.93 16.68 1.15
CA GLY A 262 23.06 16.65 2.35
C GLY A 262 22.94 15.27 3.01
N VAL A 263 23.07 14.18 2.25
CA VAL A 263 23.00 12.81 2.81
C VAL A 263 24.22 12.51 3.67
N GLY A 264 25.43 12.83 3.20
CA GLY A 264 26.67 12.52 3.93
C GLY A 264 26.82 13.29 5.25
N GLU A 265 26.18 14.46 5.37
CA GLU A 265 26.18 15.26 6.60
C GLU A 265 25.22 14.70 7.67
N ARG A 266 24.11 14.10 7.23
CA ARG A 266 23.03 13.65 8.12
C ARG A 266 23.03 12.15 8.41
N TYR A 267 23.54 11.34 7.48
CA TYR A 267 23.59 9.88 7.60
C TYR A 267 25.04 9.38 7.56
N LYS A 268 25.45 8.73 8.65
CA LYS A 268 26.74 8.04 8.72
C LYS A 268 26.55 6.55 8.46
N PRO A 269 27.12 6.00 7.38
CA PRO A 269 26.95 4.59 7.04
C PRO A 269 27.60 3.68 8.09
N HIS A 270 27.03 2.50 8.26
CA HIS A 270 27.54 1.45 9.14
C HIS A 270 28.69 0.66 8.52
N GLY A 271 28.71 0.54 7.20
CA GLY A 271 29.71 -0.23 6.46
C GLY A 271 29.45 -1.74 6.46
N ASN A 272 28.37 -2.20 7.10
CA ASN A 272 27.94 -3.60 7.10
C ASN A 272 26.95 -3.92 5.97
N VAL A 273 26.54 -2.91 5.17
CA VAL A 273 25.67 -3.10 4.01
C VAL A 273 26.53 -3.23 2.75
N PRO A 274 26.40 -4.32 1.97
CA PRO A 274 27.24 -4.52 0.81
C PRO A 274 26.90 -3.53 -0.32
N THR A 275 27.92 -2.81 -0.80
CA THR A 275 27.80 -1.72 -1.81
C THR A 275 28.57 -1.98 -3.09
N ALA A 276 29.27 -3.11 -3.20
CA ALA A 276 30.19 -3.41 -4.29
C ALA A 276 29.49 -3.56 -5.66
N GLN A 277 28.35 -4.24 -5.68
CA GLN A 277 27.58 -4.47 -6.91
C GLN A 277 27.00 -3.16 -7.45
N LYS A 278 26.71 -3.04 -8.74
CA LYS A 278 25.93 -1.90 -9.28
C LYS A 278 24.47 -2.23 -9.51
N THR A 279 24.16 -3.50 -9.63
CA THR A 279 22.80 -4.01 -9.86
C THR A 279 22.49 -5.05 -8.80
N SER A 280 21.23 -5.15 -8.38
CA SER A 280 20.77 -6.21 -7.48
C SER A 280 20.56 -7.55 -8.21
N GLY A 281 21.21 -7.74 -9.37
CA GLY A 281 20.85 -8.66 -10.47
C GLY A 281 20.83 -10.17 -10.16
N ILE A 282 20.09 -10.89 -11.02
CA ILE A 282 19.55 -12.27 -10.97
C ILE A 282 20.49 -13.32 -10.34
N PHE A 283 20.12 -13.83 -9.15
CA PHE A 283 20.56 -15.16 -8.73
C PHE A 283 19.66 -16.16 -9.45
N MET A 284 20.03 -16.55 -10.68
CA MET A 284 19.40 -17.72 -11.29
C MET A 284 19.69 -18.88 -10.34
N HIS A 285 18.65 -19.60 -9.94
CA HIS A 285 18.67 -20.70 -8.96
C HIS A 285 20.06 -21.35 -8.76
N VAL A 286 20.45 -21.51 -7.50
CA VAL A 286 21.57 -22.39 -7.12
C VAL A 286 21.19 -23.81 -7.51
N VAL A 287 21.53 -24.22 -8.72
CA VAL A 287 21.48 -25.63 -9.12
C VAL A 287 22.85 -26.20 -8.75
N GLU A 288 22.86 -26.95 -7.64
CA GLU A 288 23.92 -27.88 -7.22
C GLU A 288 25.36 -27.45 -7.57
N ASP A 289 25.92 -26.57 -6.72
CA ASP A 289 27.32 -26.15 -6.65
C ASP A 289 27.86 -25.21 -7.75
N PHE A 290 27.04 -24.80 -8.73
CA PHE A 290 27.42 -23.77 -9.70
C PHE A 290 26.47 -22.57 -9.65
N LEU A 291 26.92 -21.47 -9.04
CA LEU A 291 26.31 -20.16 -9.19
C LEU A 291 26.50 -19.68 -10.64
N PHE A 292 25.58 -20.03 -11.53
CA PHE A 292 25.47 -19.39 -12.84
C PHE A 292 24.90 -17.98 -12.62
N TYR A 293 25.80 -17.04 -12.38
CA TYR A 293 25.48 -15.66 -12.62
C TYR A 293 25.25 -15.52 -14.12
N SER A 294 23.99 -15.33 -14.53
CA SER A 294 23.74 -14.65 -15.81
C SER A 294 24.15 -13.19 -15.57
N ILE A 295 25.46 -12.97 -15.53
CA ILE A 295 26.05 -11.66 -15.68
C ILE A 295 25.67 -11.30 -17.09
N ASP A 296 24.63 -10.49 -17.21
CA ASP A 296 24.32 -9.79 -18.44
C ASP A 296 25.66 -9.34 -19.03
N ASN A 297 25.99 -9.75 -20.27
CA ASN A 297 27.36 -9.74 -20.83
C ASN A 297 28.05 -8.34 -20.83
N ASN A 298 27.32 -7.30 -20.40
CA ASN A 298 27.77 -5.93 -20.21
C ASN A 298 28.15 -5.56 -18.76
N CYS A 299 27.95 -6.43 -17.76
CA CYS A 299 28.57 -6.29 -16.44
C CYS A 299 30.04 -6.72 -16.52
N SER A 300 30.81 -5.99 -17.31
CA SER A 300 32.26 -6.05 -17.26
C SER A 300 32.73 -5.65 -15.86
N MET A 301 33.68 -6.43 -15.33
CA MET A 301 34.45 -6.20 -14.11
C MET A 301 33.77 -6.49 -12.77
N PHE A 302 33.71 -7.77 -12.38
CA PHE A 302 34.31 -8.20 -11.11
C PHE A 302 34.96 -9.57 -11.31
N SER A 303 36.24 -9.54 -11.71
CA SER A 303 37.13 -10.71 -11.77
C SER A 303 37.79 -10.99 -10.40
N SER A 304 37.52 -10.16 -9.39
CA SER A 304 37.92 -10.46 -8.02
C SER A 304 36.96 -11.50 -7.43
N LYS A 305 37.49 -12.65 -7.01
CA LYS A 305 36.76 -13.64 -6.23
C LYS A 305 36.12 -12.95 -5.01
N MET A 306 34.82 -12.69 -5.06
CA MET A 306 34.05 -12.42 -3.85
C MET A 306 34.14 -13.65 -2.96
N ASP A 307 34.32 -13.45 -1.66
CA ASP A 307 34.24 -14.58 -0.75
C ASP A 307 32.77 -15.03 -0.58
N SER A 308 32.58 -16.21 -0.01
CA SER A 308 31.25 -16.79 0.19
C SER A 308 30.38 -15.95 1.14
N GLN A 309 30.99 -15.19 2.07
CA GLN A 309 30.29 -14.36 3.05
C GLN A 309 29.76 -13.07 2.41
N GLU A 310 30.51 -12.46 1.49
CA GLU A 310 30.07 -11.32 0.69
C GLU A 310 28.88 -11.70 -0.20
N VAL A 311 28.96 -12.86 -0.86
CA VAL A 311 27.86 -13.40 -1.67
C VAL A 311 26.61 -13.63 -0.83
N ALA A 312 26.75 -14.26 0.35
CA ALA A 312 25.64 -14.46 1.27
C ALA A 312 25.03 -13.13 1.75
N SER A 313 25.87 -12.14 2.08
CA SER A 313 25.40 -10.82 2.53
C SER A 313 24.65 -10.06 1.42
N LEU A 314 25.06 -10.21 0.17
CA LEU A 314 24.37 -9.64 -1.00
C LEU A 314 23.03 -10.32 -1.25
N HIS A 315 22.98 -11.65 -1.11
CA HIS A 315 21.74 -12.41 -1.19
C HIS A 315 20.76 -11.97 -0.08
N ASP A 316 21.22 -11.91 1.16
CA ASP A 316 20.42 -11.43 2.31
C ASP A 316 19.85 -10.02 2.06
N LEU A 317 20.68 -9.09 1.56
CA LEU A 317 20.23 -7.73 1.26
C LEU A 317 19.17 -7.72 0.15
N ARG A 318 19.32 -8.58 -0.86
CA ARG A 318 18.33 -8.73 -1.92
C ARG A 318 17.02 -9.30 -1.39
N GLU A 319 17.07 -10.32 -0.54
CA GLU A 319 15.88 -10.91 0.09
C GLU A 319 15.13 -9.92 0.99
N ALA A 320 15.86 -8.98 1.60
CA ALA A 320 15.30 -7.89 2.38
C ALA A 320 14.74 -6.74 1.52
N SER A 321 15.12 -6.67 0.24
CA SER A 321 14.76 -5.56 -0.65
C SER A 321 13.43 -5.78 -1.35
N PHE A 322 12.74 -4.68 -1.65
CA PHE A 322 11.54 -4.70 -2.49
C PHE A 322 11.82 -5.23 -3.89
N ARG A 323 11.13 -6.32 -4.26
CA ARG A 323 11.17 -7.04 -5.54
C ARG A 323 9.79 -7.58 -5.92
N ARG A 324 9.52 -7.80 -7.22
CA ARG A 324 8.30 -8.53 -7.64
C ARG A 324 8.56 -10.03 -7.81
N PHE A 325 7.53 -10.85 -7.56
CA PHE A 325 7.65 -12.31 -7.46
C PHE A 325 7.82 -13.04 -8.79
N ARG A 326 7.18 -12.55 -9.86
CA ARG A 326 6.98 -13.37 -11.06
C ARG A 326 8.10 -13.32 -12.09
N GLU A 327 9.07 -12.43 -11.94
CA GLU A 327 10.07 -12.25 -12.98
C GLU A 327 11.49 -12.38 -12.43
N PRO A 328 12.25 -13.39 -12.91
CA PRO A 328 13.70 -13.47 -12.69
C PRO A 328 14.41 -12.15 -13.01
N CYS A 329 13.82 -11.33 -13.88
CA CYS A 329 14.43 -10.16 -14.50
C CYS A 329 14.30 -8.85 -13.72
N GLN A 330 13.57 -8.81 -12.59
CA GLN A 330 13.48 -7.55 -11.84
C GLN A 330 14.80 -7.25 -11.12
N HIS A 331 15.48 -6.22 -11.58
CA HIS A 331 16.72 -5.75 -10.98
C HIS A 331 16.64 -4.27 -10.66
N ILE A 332 17.30 -3.90 -9.57
CA ILE A 332 17.51 -2.53 -9.16
C ILE A 332 18.93 -2.18 -9.56
N THR A 333 19.10 -1.16 -10.39
CA THR A 333 20.40 -0.59 -10.66
C THR A 333 20.60 0.63 -9.79
N PHE A 334 21.78 0.69 -9.20
CA PHE A 334 22.20 1.74 -8.31
C PHE A 334 23.13 2.68 -9.06
N SER A 335 22.84 3.97 -8.99
CA SER A 335 23.66 5.03 -9.58
C SER A 335 25.03 5.16 -8.91
N GLY A 336 25.14 4.73 -7.66
CA GLY A 336 26.36 4.81 -6.86
C GLY A 336 26.64 3.54 -6.05
N ARG A 337 27.58 3.70 -5.12
CA ARG A 337 28.01 2.67 -4.16
C ARG A 337 27.73 3.12 -2.72
N SER A 338 26.67 3.90 -2.52
CA SER A 338 26.32 4.36 -1.17
C SER A 338 25.48 3.31 -0.44
N GLU A 339 25.73 3.13 0.85
CA GLU A 339 24.90 2.30 1.71
C GLU A 339 23.46 2.83 1.76
N PHE A 340 23.29 4.15 1.88
CA PHE A 340 21.99 4.82 1.86
C PHE A 340 21.11 4.34 0.70
N GLU A 341 21.68 4.30 -0.50
CA GLU A 341 21.01 3.86 -1.72
C GLU A 341 20.58 2.38 -1.65
N ARG A 342 21.32 1.53 -0.92
CA ARG A 342 20.94 0.11 -0.70
C ARG A 342 19.81 -0.07 0.29
N LEU A 343 19.59 0.88 1.18
CA LEU A 343 18.55 0.81 2.20
C LEU A 343 17.18 1.27 1.68
N ILE A 344 17.11 2.03 0.58
CA ILE A 344 15.83 2.47 0.01
C ILE A 344 14.94 1.29 -0.43
N PRO A 345 15.43 0.28 -1.17
CA PRO A 345 14.62 -0.89 -1.49
C PRO A 345 14.23 -1.70 -0.25
N VAL A 346 15.08 -1.75 0.78
CA VAL A 346 14.76 -2.42 2.05
C VAL A 346 13.60 -1.70 2.74
N ALA A 347 13.62 -0.37 2.82
CA ALA A 347 12.49 0.40 3.33
C ALA A 347 11.23 0.22 2.46
N ALA A 348 11.37 0.12 1.14
CA ALA A 348 10.24 -0.07 0.22
C ALA A 348 9.55 -1.43 0.43
N SER A 349 10.25 -2.42 1.00
CA SER A 349 9.68 -3.74 1.32
C SER A 349 8.56 -3.67 2.36
N LEU A 350 8.46 -2.58 3.14
CA LEU A 350 7.32 -2.34 4.03
C LEU A 350 5.98 -2.35 3.30
N SER A 351 5.98 -2.03 2.00
CA SER A 351 4.80 -2.10 1.13
C SER A 351 4.11 -3.47 1.17
N TYR A 352 4.85 -4.55 1.45
CA TYR A 352 4.28 -5.91 1.55
C TYR A 352 3.29 -6.07 2.71
N LEU A 353 3.35 -5.23 3.74
CA LEU A 353 2.47 -5.35 4.92
C LEU A 353 1.00 -5.03 4.63
N HIS A 354 0.75 -4.10 3.70
CA HIS A 354 -0.61 -3.74 3.26
C HIS A 354 -1.00 -4.44 1.96
N PHE A 355 -0.17 -5.35 1.48
CA PHE A 355 -0.37 -6.06 0.23
C PHE A 355 -1.39 -7.18 0.43
N ASP A 356 -2.67 -6.83 0.35
CA ASP A 356 -3.78 -7.78 0.41
C ASP A 356 -4.48 -7.88 -0.96
N TYR A 357 -3.91 -8.72 -1.85
CA TYR A 357 -4.50 -9.10 -3.13
C TYR A 357 -4.79 -10.60 -3.22
N GLY A 358 -6.04 -10.99 -3.45
CA GLY A 358 -6.41 -12.38 -3.77
C GLY A 358 -5.83 -12.92 -5.10
N SER A 359 -4.88 -12.23 -5.74
CA SER A 359 -4.20 -12.73 -6.92
C SER A 359 -3.16 -13.79 -6.52
N ALA A 360 -3.07 -14.86 -7.30
CA ALA A 360 -2.12 -15.97 -7.13
C ALA A 360 -0.64 -15.57 -7.35
N GLU A 361 -0.30 -14.28 -7.24
CA GLU A 361 0.93 -13.67 -7.75
C GLU A 361 1.68 -12.85 -6.68
N ARG A 362 1.46 -13.14 -5.40
CA ARG A 362 2.17 -12.45 -4.30
C ARG A 362 3.60 -12.98 -4.12
N VAL A 363 4.52 -12.09 -3.70
CA VAL A 363 5.83 -12.51 -3.15
C VAL A 363 5.64 -13.40 -1.92
N TYR A 364 4.65 -13.05 -1.11
CA TYR A 364 4.30 -13.75 0.12
C TYR A 364 2.85 -14.20 0.02
N ARG A 365 2.59 -15.50 0.21
CA ARG A 365 1.24 -16.07 0.04
C ARG A 365 0.21 -15.39 0.92
N ASP A 366 0.61 -15.01 2.13
CA ASP A 366 -0.23 -14.42 3.15
C ASP A 366 0.57 -13.48 4.07
N PHE A 367 -0.13 -12.82 4.98
CA PHE A 367 0.43 -11.93 5.98
C PHE A 367 1.46 -12.63 6.88
N ASP A 368 1.18 -13.86 7.32
CA ASP A 368 2.10 -14.65 8.14
C ASP A 368 3.42 -14.94 7.42
N SER A 369 3.39 -15.14 6.11
CA SER A 369 4.59 -15.31 5.29
C SER A 369 5.45 -14.04 5.28
N VAL A 370 4.83 -12.85 5.22
CA VAL A 370 5.55 -11.57 5.35
C VAL A 370 6.16 -11.44 6.75
N VAL A 371 5.36 -11.69 7.79
CA VAL A 371 5.81 -11.64 9.19
C VAL A 371 7.00 -12.57 9.43
N CYS A 372 6.91 -13.81 8.96
CA CYS A 372 7.96 -14.81 9.09
C CYS A 372 9.22 -14.39 8.33
N HIS A 373 9.08 -13.99 7.05
CA HIS A 373 10.20 -13.60 6.21
C HIS A 373 10.99 -12.43 6.80
N PHE A 374 10.29 -11.39 7.27
CA PHE A 374 10.95 -10.20 7.83
C PHE A 374 11.29 -10.34 9.31
N GLY A 375 10.96 -11.46 9.96
CA GLY A 375 11.19 -11.67 11.39
C GLY A 375 10.42 -10.67 12.26
N LEU A 376 9.18 -10.34 11.87
CA LEU A 376 8.36 -9.38 12.59
C LEU A 376 7.71 -10.03 13.82
N ARG A 377 7.60 -9.25 14.90
CA ARG A 377 6.92 -9.70 16.13
C ARG A 377 5.44 -9.38 16.06
N LYS A 378 4.62 -10.42 16.09
CA LYS A 378 3.17 -10.29 16.30
C LYS A 378 2.89 -9.97 17.76
N SER A 379 1.84 -9.20 18.00
CA SER A 379 1.31 -8.88 19.32
C SER A 379 -0.16 -9.31 19.39
N LEU A 380 -0.62 -9.68 20.58
CA LEU A 380 -2.05 -9.90 20.82
C LEU A 380 -2.75 -8.54 20.90
N LEU A 381 -3.99 -8.47 20.40
CA LEU A 381 -4.81 -7.27 20.53
C LEU A 381 -4.94 -6.81 22.00
N GLU A 382 -5.11 -7.75 22.93
CA GLU A 382 -5.20 -7.45 24.37
C GLU A 382 -3.92 -6.78 24.91
N ASP A 383 -2.74 -7.25 24.50
CA ASP A 383 -1.46 -6.66 24.92
C ASP A 383 -1.33 -5.22 24.43
N VAL A 384 -1.77 -4.98 23.21
CA VAL A 384 -1.73 -3.67 22.57
C VAL A 384 -2.71 -2.70 23.25
N LEU A 385 -3.95 -3.12 23.47
CA LEU A 385 -4.97 -2.34 24.16
C LEU A 385 -4.56 -2.01 25.60
N ARG A 386 -3.94 -2.97 26.29
CA ARG A 386 -3.38 -2.75 27.62
C ARG A 386 -2.25 -1.72 27.59
N GLY A 387 -1.32 -1.84 26.65
CA GLY A 387 -0.23 -0.88 26.48
C GLY A 387 -0.74 0.54 26.16
N ASP A 388 -1.81 0.64 25.36
CA ASP A 388 -2.47 1.92 25.08
C ASP A 388 -3.12 2.52 26.33
N LEU A 389 -3.83 1.71 27.11
CA LEU A 389 -4.44 2.15 28.36
C LEU A 389 -3.38 2.64 29.37
N GLU A 390 -2.29 1.91 29.53
CA GLU A 390 -1.17 2.31 30.39
C GLU A 390 -0.54 3.63 29.93
N GLN A 391 -0.34 3.80 28.61
CA GLN A 391 0.20 5.02 28.02
C GLN A 391 -0.77 6.21 28.22
N CYS A 392 -2.07 5.99 28.07
CA CYS A 392 -3.11 6.97 28.31
C CYS A 392 -3.10 7.44 29.78
N GLN A 393 -3.06 6.51 30.73
CA GLN A 393 -2.95 6.84 32.16
C GLN A 393 -1.68 7.63 32.48
N ALA A 394 -0.55 7.26 31.87
CA ALA A 394 0.70 8.00 32.02
C ALA A 394 0.58 9.43 31.45
N ASN A 395 -0.09 9.60 30.32
CA ASN A 395 -0.35 10.91 29.71
C ASN A 395 -1.30 11.76 30.57
N CYS A 396 -2.33 11.18 31.18
CA CYS A 396 -3.20 11.88 32.13
C CYS A 396 -2.43 12.41 33.34
N LYS A 397 -1.59 11.57 33.96
CA LYS A 397 -0.72 11.98 35.08
C LYS A 397 0.22 13.11 34.67
N ARG A 398 0.77 13.03 33.46
CA ARG A 398 1.64 14.08 32.91
C ARG A 398 0.87 15.38 32.66
N PHE A 399 -0.35 15.31 32.12
CA PHE A 399 -1.23 16.47 31.93
C PHE A 399 -1.49 17.18 33.26
N GLN A 400 -1.93 16.44 34.28
CA GLN A 400 -2.15 16.98 35.62
C GLN A 400 -0.88 17.60 36.21
N SER A 401 0.28 16.96 36.03
CA SER A 401 1.56 17.50 36.50
C SER A 401 1.97 18.79 35.78
N ILE A 402 1.68 18.94 34.49
CA ILE A 402 1.99 20.17 33.72
C ILE A 402 1.09 21.32 34.18
N PHE A 403 -0.18 21.01 34.45
CA PHE A 403 -1.21 21.97 34.82
C PHE A 403 -1.43 22.10 36.33
N LYS A 404 -0.46 21.66 37.13
CA LYS A 404 -0.53 21.72 38.58
C LYS A 404 -0.80 23.15 39.05
N GLU A 405 -1.65 23.30 40.07
CA GLU A 405 -2.08 24.58 40.66
C GLU A 405 -2.90 25.46 39.71
N THR A 406 -3.42 24.89 38.62
CA THR A 406 -4.38 25.56 37.72
C THR A 406 -5.76 24.93 37.82
N CYS A 407 -6.78 25.57 37.23
CA CYS A 407 -8.11 24.97 37.13
C CYS A 407 -8.14 23.67 36.30
N TRP A 408 -7.11 23.42 35.46
CA TRP A 408 -7.02 22.23 34.62
C TRP A 408 -6.58 20.98 35.42
N GLU A 409 -5.93 21.13 36.58
CA GLU A 409 -5.57 20.01 37.46
C GLU A 409 -6.82 19.30 38.01
N GLN A 410 -7.91 20.05 38.22
CA GLN A 410 -9.15 19.56 38.81
C GLN A 410 -10.09 18.90 37.78
N LEU A 411 -9.69 18.82 36.51
CA LEU A 411 -10.53 18.19 35.51
C LEU A 411 -10.69 16.69 35.79
N PRO A 412 -11.91 16.14 35.64
CA PRO A 412 -12.15 14.71 35.67
C PRO A 412 -11.26 13.96 34.69
N GLU A 413 -10.78 12.78 35.08
CA GLU A 413 -9.87 11.97 34.26
C GLU A 413 -10.47 11.64 32.88
N ASP A 414 -11.77 11.38 32.81
CA ASP A 414 -12.49 11.11 31.56
C ASP A 414 -12.51 12.33 30.62
N LEU A 415 -12.56 13.55 31.17
CA LEU A 415 -12.47 14.78 30.38
C LEU A 415 -11.03 15.02 29.91
N VAL A 416 -10.03 14.80 30.76
CA VAL A 416 -8.61 14.86 30.37
C VAL A 416 -8.33 13.85 29.26
N MET A 417 -8.85 12.64 29.37
CA MET A 417 -8.75 11.61 28.34
C MET A 417 -9.35 12.06 27.02
N ARG A 418 -10.56 12.66 27.00
CA ARG A 418 -11.15 13.21 25.77
C ARG A 418 -10.33 14.35 25.18
N ILE A 419 -9.77 15.23 26.01
CA ILE A 419 -8.86 16.29 25.55
C ILE A 419 -7.61 15.66 24.93
N LEU A 420 -7.04 14.65 25.58
CA LEU A 420 -5.90 13.92 25.05
C LEU A 420 -6.25 13.19 23.75
N ASP A 421 -7.43 12.59 23.60
CA ASP A 421 -7.84 11.93 22.35
C ASP A 421 -8.00 12.93 21.18
N LEU A 422 -8.36 14.19 21.48
CA LEU A 422 -8.43 15.26 20.48
C LEU A 422 -7.04 15.76 20.06
N VAL A 423 -6.05 15.67 20.95
CA VAL A 423 -4.67 16.19 20.74
C VAL A 423 -3.70 15.09 20.30
N VAL A 424 -3.91 13.88 20.81
CA VAL A 424 -3.16 12.65 20.60
C VAL A 424 -4.10 11.76 19.79
N HIS A 425 -3.99 11.84 18.46
CA HIS A 425 -4.83 11.03 17.57
C HIS A 425 -4.77 9.54 17.96
N PRO A 426 -5.91 8.83 17.83
CA PRO A 426 -6.02 7.46 18.28
C PRO A 426 -4.90 6.58 17.69
N PRO A 427 -4.43 5.57 18.44
CA PRO A 427 -3.32 4.75 18.03
C PRO A 427 -3.60 4.02 16.70
N ARG A 428 -3.03 4.51 15.61
CA ARG A 428 -3.05 3.85 14.29
C ARG A 428 -1.88 2.87 14.12
N HIS A 429 -1.24 2.43 15.20
CA HIS A 429 -0.01 1.64 15.12
C HIS A 429 -0.23 0.16 14.78
N ILE A 430 -1.47 -0.25 14.54
CA ILE A 430 -1.87 -1.64 14.32
C ILE A 430 -1.94 -1.94 12.82
N VAL A 431 -1.32 -3.03 12.39
CA VAL A 431 -1.69 -3.74 11.15
C VAL A 431 -2.40 -5.02 11.54
N SER A 432 -3.65 -5.13 11.13
CA SER A 432 -4.45 -6.34 11.29
C SER A 432 -4.17 -7.33 10.16
N GLU A 433 -4.26 -8.62 10.46
CA GLU A 433 -4.32 -9.63 9.40
C GLU A 433 -5.52 -9.33 8.49
N PRO A 434 -5.35 -9.44 7.15
CA PRO A 434 -6.48 -9.32 6.24
C PRO A 434 -7.60 -10.28 6.62
N PHE A 435 -8.84 -9.82 6.53
CA PHE A 435 -10.00 -10.67 6.81
C PHE A 435 -9.98 -11.88 5.88
N LYS A 436 -9.70 -13.07 6.43
CA LYS A 436 -9.82 -14.34 5.70
C LYS A 436 -11.31 -14.69 5.66
N PRO A 437 -12.00 -14.62 4.49
CA PRO A 437 -13.38 -15.07 4.41
C PRO A 437 -13.44 -16.54 4.84
N GLN A 438 -14.30 -16.85 5.82
CA GLN A 438 -14.41 -18.22 6.32
C GLN A 438 -14.81 -19.15 5.17
N PRO A 439 -14.00 -20.17 4.83
CA PRO A 439 -14.36 -21.11 3.78
C PRO A 439 -15.53 -21.97 4.28
N GLY A 440 -16.76 -21.67 3.84
CA GLY A 440 -17.90 -22.54 4.11
C GLY A 440 -19.29 -21.92 4.27
N ARG A 441 -19.45 -20.59 4.33
CA ARG A 441 -20.78 -19.98 4.20
C ARG A 441 -21.07 -19.65 2.75
N THR A 442 -21.21 -20.68 1.92
CA THR A 442 -22.06 -20.54 0.75
C THR A 442 -23.46 -20.20 1.27
N PHE A 443 -23.96 -19.00 0.95
CA PHE A 443 -25.39 -18.72 1.05
C PHE A 443 -26.09 -19.73 0.13
N GLY A 444 -26.46 -20.89 0.69
CA GLY A 444 -27.38 -21.78 0.02
C GLY A 444 -28.67 -20.99 -0.22
N PRO A 445 -29.32 -21.11 -1.37
CA PRO A 445 -30.64 -20.54 -1.53
C PRO A 445 -31.52 -21.14 -0.44
N ASP A 446 -32.01 -20.29 0.46
CA ASP A 446 -33.06 -20.65 1.40
C ASP A 446 -34.21 -21.20 0.56
N SER A 447 -34.32 -22.53 0.59
CA SER A 447 -35.34 -23.29 -0.12
C SER A 447 -36.56 -23.34 0.78
N ASP A 448 -37.10 -22.17 1.07
CA ASP A 448 -38.40 -22.03 1.69
C ASP A 448 -39.46 -22.02 0.59
N GLY A 449 -40.30 -23.06 0.59
CA GLY A 449 -41.68 -22.95 0.11
C GLY A 449 -42.05 -23.78 -1.11
N ASN A 450 -41.86 -25.10 -1.06
CA ASN A 450 -42.74 -26.01 -1.81
C ASN A 450 -43.61 -26.76 -0.81
N GLY A 451 -44.80 -26.21 -0.56
CA GLY A 451 -45.78 -26.73 0.39
C GLY A 451 -47.19 -26.26 0.04
N CYS A 452 -47.65 -26.58 -1.17
CA CYS A 452 -49.08 -26.65 -1.49
C CYS A 452 -49.42 -28.12 -1.78
N ASN A 453 -50.06 -28.77 -0.80
CA ASN A 453 -50.98 -29.89 -1.04
C ASN A 453 -52.40 -29.35 -1.00
#